data_AF-A0A7C3TD30-F1
#
_entry.id   AF-A0A7C3TD30-F1
#
_cell.length_a   1.000
_cell.length_b   1.000
_cell.length_c   1.000
_cell.angle_alpha   90.00
_cell.angle_beta   90.00
_cell.angle_gamma   90.00
#
_symmetry.space_group_name_H-M   'P 1'
#
loop_
_entity.id
_entity.type
_entity.pdbx_description
1 polymer ?
#
loop_
_entity_poly.entity_id
_entity_poly.type
_entity_poly.pdbx_seq_one_letter_code
_entity_poly.pdbx_strand_id
1 'polypeptide(L)'
;MADFEVLYEGHATDLKLADRNMRMYRAILIFLLNVAILYGIFFIQILVFQYPNLLVSMAVYLILTVLILPAPILITPSNYRILPKAVDTDGKRLIPLRPNYRTKTNEKRRFVSVLHPRRGEFMRLYTSEPKKLQYAIQKATPRK
;
A
#
# COMPACT_ATOMS: atom_id res chain seq x y z
N MET A 1 22.33 15.14 -21.56
CA MET A 1 21.22 14.48 -20.86
C MET A 1 19.98 14.82 -21.66
N ALA A 2 19.24 13.82 -22.18
CA ALA A 2 18.08 14.12 -23.02
C ALA A 2 17.01 14.83 -22.18
N ASP A 3 16.68 16.07 -22.54
CA ASP A 3 15.59 16.85 -21.96
C ASP A 3 14.26 16.19 -22.35
N PHE A 4 13.89 15.15 -21.62
CA PHE A 4 12.55 14.62 -21.71
C PHE A 4 11.60 15.64 -21.09
N GLU A 5 10.58 16.06 -21.84
CA GLU A 5 9.55 17.00 -21.36
C GLU A 5 8.87 16.43 -20.10
N VAL A 6 9.23 16.96 -18.93
CA VAL A 6 8.67 16.52 -17.64
C VAL A 6 7.27 17.13 -17.49
N LEU A 7 6.25 16.28 -17.49
CA LEU A 7 4.85 16.70 -17.37
C LEU A 7 4.47 17.06 -15.93
N TYR A 8 5.13 16.42 -14.96
CA TYR A 8 4.89 16.65 -13.54
C TYR A 8 6.05 16.08 -12.71
N GLU A 9 6.48 16.81 -11.68
CA GLU A 9 7.45 16.33 -10.68
C GLU A 9 6.82 16.42 -9.29
N GLY A 10 6.94 15.35 -8.52
CA GLY A 10 6.36 15.24 -7.19
C GLY A 10 7.39 14.79 -6.16
N HIS A 11 7.58 15.63 -5.13
CA HIS A 11 8.27 15.27 -3.90
C HIS A 11 7.23 15.02 -2.82
N ALA A 12 7.03 13.77 -2.42
CA ALA A 12 5.94 13.39 -1.52
C ALA A 12 6.42 12.53 -0.33
N THR A 13 7.67 12.74 0.10
CA THR A 13 8.28 12.04 1.24
C THR A 13 7.44 12.18 2.50
N ASP A 14 6.98 13.39 2.83
CA ASP A 14 6.23 13.64 4.07
C ASP A 14 4.84 13.01 4.05
N LEU A 15 4.13 13.11 2.92
CA LEU A 15 2.83 12.47 2.73
C LEU A 15 2.93 10.95 2.81
N LYS A 16 4.00 10.37 2.23
CA LYS A 16 4.29 8.94 2.31
C LYS A 16 4.59 8.51 3.75
N LEU A 17 5.37 9.29 4.50
CA LEU A 17 5.70 9.01 5.89
C LEU A 17 4.46 9.10 6.79
N ALA A 18 3.64 10.14 6.66
CA ALA A 18 2.40 10.29 7.42
C ALA A 18 1.46 9.09 7.20
N ASP A 19 1.27 8.68 5.94
CA ASP A 19 0.42 7.54 5.59
C ASP A 19 1.01 6.18 6.02
N ARG A 20 2.34 6.06 6.03
CA ARG A 20 3.05 4.88 6.57
C ARG A 20 2.86 4.79 8.08
N ASN A 21 3.03 5.89 8.80
CA ASN A 21 2.90 5.93 10.25
C ASN A 21 1.47 5.58 10.67
N MET A 22 0.45 6.16 10.02
CA MET A 22 -0.95 5.81 10.28
C MET A 22 -1.24 4.32 10.03
N ARG A 23 -0.69 3.73 8.96
CA ARG A 23 -0.83 2.29 8.70
C ARG A 23 -0.13 1.45 9.77
N MET A 24 1.05 1.87 10.21
CA MET A 24 1.82 1.19 11.24
C MET A 24 1.07 1.23 12.58
N TYR A 25 0.55 2.37 13.00
CA TYR A 25 -0.27 2.49 14.21
C TYR A 25 -1.52 1.61 14.15
N ARG A 26 -2.22 1.59 13.02
CA ARG A 26 -3.38 0.68 12.83
C ARG A 26 -2.97 -0.78 12.91
N ALA A 27 -1.88 -1.16 12.25
CA ALA A 27 -1.37 -2.52 12.28
C ALA A 27 -0.97 -2.95 13.70
N ILE A 28 -0.27 -2.09 14.44
CA ILE A 28 0.11 -2.32 15.83
C ILE A 28 -1.14 -2.45 16.71
N LEU A 29 -2.13 -1.56 16.56
CA LEU A 29 -3.35 -1.59 17.37
C LEU A 29 -4.18 -2.86 17.09
N ILE A 30 -4.34 -3.23 15.82
CA ILE A 30 -5.01 -4.48 15.43
C ILE A 30 -4.23 -5.69 15.95
N PHE A 31 -2.90 -5.65 15.87
CA PHE A 31 -2.05 -6.72 16.40
C PHE A 31 -2.23 -6.87 17.92
N LEU A 32 -2.14 -5.78 18.69
CA LEU A 32 -2.35 -5.80 20.14
C LEU A 32 -3.76 -6.30 20.51
N LEU A 33 -4.79 -5.86 19.77
CA LEU A 33 -6.16 -6.34 19.97
C LEU A 33 -6.27 -7.85 19.71
N ASN A 34 -5.67 -8.35 18.64
CA ASN A 34 -5.66 -9.79 18.34
C ASN A 34 -4.92 -10.59 19.42
N VAL A 35 -3.78 -10.09 19.90
CA VAL A 35 -3.04 -10.71 21.00
C VAL A 35 -3.90 -10.75 22.26
N ALA A 36 -4.60 -9.66 22.60
CA ALA A 36 -5.48 -9.60 23.75
C ALA A 36 -6.66 -10.60 23.64
N ILE A 37 -7.30 -10.69 22.46
CA ILE A 37 -8.38 -11.65 22.21
C ILE A 37 -7.87 -13.08 22.32
N LEU A 38 -6.73 -13.40 21.71
CA LEU A 38 -6.13 -14.73 21.76
C LEU A 38 -5.76 -15.12 23.20
N TYR A 39 -5.16 -14.21 23.97
CA TYR A 39 -4.89 -14.43 25.39
C TYR A 39 -6.16 -14.64 26.20
N GLY A 40 -7.21 -13.87 25.91
CA GLY A 40 -8.52 -14.04 26.56
C GLY A 40 -9.13 -15.42 26.29
N ILE A 41 -9.10 -15.88 25.05
CA ILE A 41 -9.59 -17.23 24.67
C ILE A 41 -8.76 -18.32 25.36
N PHE A 42 -7.44 -18.18 25.38
CA PHE A 42 -6.55 -19.12 26.06
C PHE A 42 -6.83 -19.20 27.57
N PHE A 43 -7.03 -18.05 28.22
CA PHE A 43 -7.37 -17.98 29.64
C PHE A 43 -8.74 -18.62 29.93
N ILE A 44 -9.76 -18.35 29.11
CA ILE A 44 -11.07 -19.00 29.22
C ILE A 44 -10.96 -20.52 29.04
N GLN A 45 -10.20 -21.00 28.06
CA GLN A 45 -10.02 -22.44 27.83
C GLN A 45 -9.36 -23.16 29.01
N ILE A 46 -8.33 -22.57 29.62
CA ILE A 46 -7.63 -23.16 30.76
C ILE A 46 -8.49 -23.09 32.02
N LEU A 47 -9.05 -21.92 32.32
CA LEU A 47 -9.67 -21.65 33.62
C LEU A 47 -11.11 -22.16 33.71
N VAL A 48 -11.87 -22.06 32.61
CA VAL A 48 -13.30 -22.47 32.58
C VAL A 48 -13.44 -23.91 32.08
N PHE A 49 -12.76 -24.28 31.00
CA PHE A 49 -12.96 -25.59 30.36
C PHE A 49 -11.96 -26.66 30.78
N GLN A 50 -10.97 -26.34 31.63
CA GLN A 50 -9.92 -27.26 32.11
C GLN A 50 -9.32 -28.14 30.99
N TYR A 51 -9.13 -27.57 29.81
CA TYR A 51 -8.73 -28.33 28.63
C TYR A 51 -7.29 -28.85 28.80
N PRO A 52 -7.02 -30.17 28.70
CA PRO A 52 -5.70 -30.72 28.97
C PRO A 52 -4.70 -30.57 27.80
N ASN A 53 -5.18 -30.34 26.57
CA ASN A 53 -4.35 -30.39 25.37
C ASN A 53 -3.86 -29.01 24.90
N LEU A 54 -2.87 -28.49 25.61
CA LEU A 54 -2.19 -27.22 25.36
C LEU A 54 -1.53 -27.13 23.97
N LEU A 55 -1.17 -28.27 23.38
CA LEU A 55 -0.57 -28.34 22.04
C LEU A 55 -1.55 -27.96 20.92
N VAL A 56 -2.83 -28.35 21.04
CA VAL A 56 -3.85 -28.06 20.00
C VAL A 56 -4.19 -26.57 19.99
N SER A 57 -4.31 -25.95 21.16
CA SER A 57 -4.54 -24.50 21.26
C SER A 57 -3.35 -23.70 20.72
N MET A 58 -2.12 -24.17 20.95
CA MET A 58 -0.90 -23.57 20.38
C MET A 58 -0.86 -23.64 18.85
N ALA A 59 -1.27 -24.77 18.26
CA ALA A 59 -1.34 -24.92 16.81
C ALA A 59 -2.40 -24.01 16.18
N VAL A 60 -3.59 -23.92 16.77
CA VAL A 60 -4.67 -23.02 16.31
C VAL A 60 -4.24 -21.55 16.42
N TYR A 61 -3.58 -21.18 17.52
CA TYR A 61 -3.00 -19.84 17.70
C TYR A 61 -2.03 -19.49 16.56
N LEU A 62 -1.11 -20.40 16.24
CA LEU A 62 -0.08 -20.16 15.22
C LEU A 62 -0.70 -19.99 13.82
N ILE A 63 -1.71 -20.78 13.47
CA ILE A 63 -2.44 -20.64 12.19
C ILE A 63 -3.15 -19.29 12.11
N LEU A 64 -3.83 -18.87 13.17
CA LEU A 64 -4.55 -17.58 13.21
C LEU A 64 -3.60 -16.39 13.07
N THR A 65 -2.43 -16.43 13.72
CA THR A 65 -1.45 -15.33 13.61
C THR A 65 -0.89 -15.17 12.20
N VAL A 66 -0.65 -16.26 11.47
CA VAL A 66 -0.15 -16.21 10.08
C VAL A 66 -1.20 -15.62 9.13
N LEU A 67 -2.48 -15.92 9.33
CA LEU A 67 -3.58 -15.40 8.51
C LEU A 67 -3.80 -13.88 8.67
N ILE A 68 -3.36 -13.30 9.80
CA ILE A 68 -3.57 -11.87 10.13
C ILE A 68 -2.42 -10.98 9.62
N LEU A 69 -1.33 -11.57 9.11
CA LEU A 69 -0.19 -10.81 8.59
C LEU A 69 -0.61 -9.92 7.39
N PRO A 70 -0.27 -8.63 7.39
CA PRO A 70 -0.67 -7.73 6.32
C PRO A 70 0.00 -8.11 4.98
N ALA A 71 -0.84 -8.17 3.94
CA ALA A 71 -0.50 -8.56 2.57
C ALA A 71 0.38 -7.50 1.83
N PRO A 72 0.96 -7.85 0.66
CA PRO A 72 2.32 -7.47 0.28
C PRO A 72 2.52 -6.09 -0.38
N ILE A 73 3.81 -5.73 -0.33
CA ILE A 73 4.61 -4.67 -0.96
C ILE A 73 3.98 -4.01 -2.21
N LEU A 74 3.48 -2.77 -2.04
CA LEU A 74 3.07 -1.88 -3.12
C LEU A 74 4.22 -0.92 -3.50
N ILE A 75 4.46 -0.70 -4.79
CA ILE A 75 5.48 0.27 -5.25
C ILE A 75 5.00 1.68 -4.92
N THR A 76 5.73 2.35 -4.02
CA THR A 76 5.42 3.69 -3.51
C THR A 76 6.69 4.56 -3.53
N PRO A 77 7.06 5.15 -4.68
CA PRO A 77 8.22 6.04 -4.76
C PRO A 77 7.99 7.30 -3.91
N SER A 78 9.06 7.82 -3.28
CA SER A 78 9.03 9.10 -2.55
C SER A 78 9.15 10.30 -3.49
N ASN A 79 10.01 10.16 -4.51
CA ASN A 79 10.23 11.12 -5.57
C ASN A 79 9.90 10.46 -6.90
N TYR A 80 9.21 11.18 -7.78
CA TYR A 80 8.92 10.69 -9.11
C TYR A 80 8.75 11.84 -10.11
N ARG A 81 9.03 11.51 -11.38
CA ARG A 81 8.82 12.39 -12.53
C ARG A 81 7.91 11.69 -13.52
N ILE A 82 6.87 12.38 -13.96
CA ILE A 82 6.01 11.90 -15.03
C ILE A 82 6.58 12.38 -16.35
N LEU A 83 6.96 11.42 -17.17
CA LEU A 83 7.40 11.60 -18.55
C LEU A 83 6.24 11.26 -19.50
N PRO A 84 6.30 11.65 -20.78
CA PRO A 84 5.20 11.48 -21.73
C PRO A 84 4.76 10.03 -21.99
N LYS A 85 5.58 9.03 -21.61
CA LYS A 85 5.27 7.60 -21.79
C LYS A 85 5.61 6.74 -20.56
N ALA A 86 6.11 7.35 -19.48
CA ALA A 86 6.64 6.60 -18.35
C ALA A 86 6.64 7.42 -17.07
N VAL A 87 6.76 6.74 -15.94
CA VAL A 87 7.03 7.33 -14.63
C VAL A 87 8.44 6.95 -14.24
N ASP A 88 9.30 7.94 -14.09
CA ASP A 88 10.62 7.75 -13.47
C ASP A 88 10.45 7.82 -11.95
N THR A 89 10.98 6.80 -11.27
CA THR A 89 10.96 6.68 -9.82
C THR A 89 12.36 6.90 -9.27
N ASP A 90 12.64 8.14 -8.86
CA ASP A 90 13.88 8.54 -8.18
C ASP A 90 15.16 8.17 -8.97
N GLY A 91 15.10 8.14 -10.32
CA GLY A 91 16.19 7.72 -11.20
C GLY A 91 16.53 6.22 -11.12
N LYS A 92 15.79 5.43 -10.33
CA LYS A 92 16.08 4.01 -10.09
C LYS A 92 15.35 3.09 -11.05
N ARG A 93 14.11 3.45 -11.42
CA ARG A 93 13.29 2.65 -12.33
C ARG A 93 12.39 3.54 -13.17
N LEU A 94 12.38 3.25 -14.46
CA LEU A 94 11.48 3.88 -15.43
C LEU A 94 10.34 2.90 -15.72
N ILE A 95 9.14 3.25 -15.28
CA ILE A 95 7.95 2.40 -15.36
C ILE A 95 7.07 2.88 -16.53
N PRO A 96 6.90 2.10 -17.60
CA PRO A 96 6.12 2.53 -18.76
C PRO A 96 4.62 2.63 -18.42
N LEU A 97 3.98 3.73 -18.86
CA LEU A 97 2.54 3.93 -18.77
C LEU A 97 1.88 3.34 -20.02
N ARG A 98 1.13 2.25 -19.85
CA ARG A 98 0.44 1.56 -20.95
C ARG A 98 -0.97 2.09 -21.13
N PRO A 99 -1.52 2.08 -22.36
CA PRO A 99 -2.87 2.60 -22.68
C PRO A 99 -4.00 1.98 -21.84
N ASN A 100 -3.83 0.73 -21.40
CA ASN A 100 -4.85 0.00 -20.65
C ASN A 100 -4.80 0.27 -19.13
N TYR A 101 -3.89 1.13 -18.67
CA TYR A 101 -3.78 1.42 -17.24
C TYR A 101 -4.82 2.46 -16.83
N ARG A 102 -5.52 2.19 -15.73
CA ARG A 102 -6.51 3.10 -15.16
C ARG A 102 -5.90 3.85 -13.99
N THR A 103 -6.35 5.07 -13.77
CA THR A 103 -5.96 5.87 -12.60
C THR A 103 -7.11 5.97 -11.62
N LYS A 104 -6.87 5.80 -10.32
CA LYS A 104 -7.84 6.05 -9.25
C LYS A 104 -7.27 7.06 -8.28
N THR A 105 -7.99 8.16 -8.10
CA THR A 105 -7.59 9.26 -7.23
C THR A 105 -8.18 9.08 -5.83
N ASN A 106 -7.38 9.34 -4.81
CA ASN A 106 -7.82 9.41 -3.42
C ASN A 106 -7.46 10.77 -2.85
N GLU A 107 -8.44 11.67 -2.78
CA GLU A 107 -8.24 13.03 -2.30
C GLU A 107 -7.96 13.07 -0.78
N LYS A 108 -8.67 12.23 0.00
CA LYS A 108 -8.52 12.19 1.46
C LYS A 108 -7.08 11.82 1.88
N ARG A 109 -6.51 10.82 1.20
CA ARG A 109 -5.14 10.34 1.48
C ARG A 109 -4.09 10.89 0.52
N ARG A 110 -4.49 11.83 -0.34
CA ARG A 110 -3.59 12.61 -1.22
C ARG A 110 -2.69 11.74 -2.09
N PHE A 111 -3.27 10.78 -2.80
CA PHE A 111 -2.54 9.93 -3.74
C PHE A 111 -3.33 9.59 -5.00
N VAL A 112 -2.61 9.20 -6.04
CA VAL A 112 -3.17 8.59 -7.26
C VAL A 112 -2.60 7.18 -7.41
N SER A 113 -3.50 6.21 -7.54
CA SER A 113 -3.19 4.82 -7.79
C SER A 113 -3.23 4.53 -9.29
N VAL A 114 -2.22 3.84 -9.79
CA VAL A 114 -2.19 3.30 -11.15
C VAL A 114 -2.56 1.82 -11.10
N LEU A 115 -3.61 1.47 -11.83
CA LEU A 115 -4.26 0.17 -11.86
C LEU A 115 -3.91 -0.55 -13.16
N HIS A 116 -3.26 -1.71 -13.02
CA HIS A 116 -3.05 -2.65 -14.10
C HIS A 116 -4.34 -3.47 -14.31
N PRO A 117 -4.79 -3.71 -15.55
CA PRO A 117 -6.06 -4.41 -15.82
C PRO A 117 -6.11 -5.84 -15.23
N ARG A 118 -4.98 -6.54 -15.19
CA ARG A 118 -4.87 -7.91 -14.63
C ARG A 118 -4.34 -7.99 -13.19
N ARG A 119 -3.49 -7.04 -12.76
CA ARG A 119 -2.75 -7.13 -11.48
C ARG A 119 -3.35 -6.22 -10.41
N GLY A 120 -4.34 -5.40 -10.75
CA GLY A 120 -4.90 -4.41 -9.83
C GLY A 120 -3.94 -3.25 -9.59
N GLU A 121 -3.98 -2.69 -8.38
CA GLU A 121 -3.11 -1.57 -7.98
C GLU A 121 -1.65 -2.04 -7.94
N PHE A 122 -0.81 -1.46 -8.80
CA PHE A 122 0.61 -1.81 -8.84
C PHE A 122 1.52 -0.65 -8.43
N MET A 123 1.03 0.59 -8.51
CA MET A 123 1.78 1.78 -8.14
C MET A 123 0.87 2.81 -7.49
N ARG A 124 1.39 3.47 -6.45
CA ARG A 124 0.73 4.60 -5.80
C ARG A 124 1.69 5.77 -5.69
N LEU A 125 1.25 6.92 -6.20
CA LEU A 125 1.99 8.16 -6.25
C LEU A 125 1.31 9.17 -5.32
N TYR A 126 2.03 9.61 -4.28
CA TYR A 126 1.52 10.60 -3.33
C TYR A 126 1.75 12.01 -3.89
N THR A 127 0.82 12.93 -3.66
CA THR A 127 0.94 14.33 -4.10
C THR A 127 0.00 15.23 -3.30
N SER A 128 0.37 16.49 -3.09
CA SER A 128 -0.52 17.53 -2.57
C SER A 128 -1.67 17.85 -3.53
N GLU A 129 -1.52 17.55 -4.83
CA GLU A 129 -2.46 17.93 -5.90
C GLU A 129 -2.91 16.71 -6.73
N PRO A 130 -3.78 15.83 -6.19
CA PRO A 130 -4.13 14.55 -6.81
C PRO A 130 -4.76 14.68 -8.20
N LYS A 131 -5.55 15.75 -8.43
CA LYS A 131 -6.20 16.03 -9.71
C LYS A 131 -5.19 16.40 -10.80
N LYS A 132 -4.21 17.26 -10.49
CA LYS A 132 -3.16 17.65 -11.46
C LYS A 132 -2.30 16.45 -11.83
N LEU A 133 -1.94 15.63 -10.84
CA LEU A 133 -1.21 14.40 -11.07
C LEU A 133 -1.98 13.41 -11.96
N GLN A 134 -3.27 13.22 -11.69
CA GLN A 134 -4.12 12.36 -12.51
C GLN A 134 -4.16 12.84 -13.96
N TYR A 135 -4.31 14.15 -14.18
CA TYR A 135 -4.29 14.74 -15.52
C TYR A 135 -2.95 14.50 -16.23
N ALA A 136 -1.82 14.69 -15.53
CA ALA A 136 -0.49 14.41 -16.07
C ALA A 136 -0.32 12.94 -16.47
N ILE A 137 -0.78 11.99 -15.65
CA ILE A 137 -0.74 10.55 -15.98
C ILE A 137 -1.64 10.25 -17.19
N GLN A 138 -2.82 10.86 -17.28
CA GLN A 138 -3.72 10.66 -18.41
C GLN A 138 -3.14 11.24 -19.71
N LYS A 139 -2.47 12.39 -19.65
CA LYS A 139 -1.74 12.97 -20.80
C LYS A 139 -0.59 12.07 -21.24
N ALA A 140 0.10 11.45 -20.27
CA ALA A 140 1.20 10.52 -20.52
C ALA A 140 0.75 9.09 -20.92
N THR A 141 -0.54 8.78 -20.77
CA THR A 141 -1.09 7.48 -21.13
C THR A 141 -1.74 7.59 -22.50
N PRO A 142 -1.17 6.99 -23.56
CA PRO A 142 -1.77 7.08 -24.89
C PRO A 142 -3.19 6.51 -24.83
N ARG A 143 -4.20 7.29 -25.22
CA ARG A 143 -5.56 6.77 -25.41
C ARG A 143 -5.58 6.02 -26.75
N LYS A 144 -6.10 4.79 -26.74
CA LYS A 144 -6.47 4.10 -27.97
C LYS A 144 -7.68 4.79 -28.59
#